data_AF-A0A4U1WHA5-F1
#
_entry.id   AF-A0A4U1WHA5-F1
#
_cell.length_a   1.000
_cell.length_b   1.000
_cell.length_c   1.000
_cell.angle_alpha   90.00
_cell.angle_beta   90.00
_cell.angle_gamma   90.00
#
_symmetry.space_group_name_H-M   'P 1'
#
loop_
_entity.id
_entity.type
_entity.pdbx_description
1 polymer ?
#
loop_
_entity_poly.entity_id
_entity_poly.type
_entity_poly.pdbx_seq_one_letter_code
_entity_poly.pdbx_strand_id
1 'polypeptide(L)'
;MKFLTSLCLLALTVSFNSHANTDSAEQLYAVNQDYAKCLDVLLGNFKSDAEAQEAMSKFYKALIANTEQILELQLQANDEGMLAFLEVLHDRKVLLGYMVAKMSEPDIAFEAEKAQLKEAHSFDWKLVHQELWRTNGCNAIYGSLD
;
A
#
# COMPACT_ATOMS: atom_id res chain seq x y z
N MET A 1 -48.14 -3.99 37.88
CA MET A 1 -46.98 -3.18 37.45
C MET A 1 -45.71 -3.79 38.04
N LYS A 2 -44.89 -4.46 37.23
CA LYS A 2 -43.49 -4.79 37.56
C LYS A 2 -42.66 -4.58 36.30
N PHE A 3 -41.54 -3.92 36.50
CA PHE A 3 -40.82 -3.08 35.56
C PHE A 3 -40.01 -3.86 34.53
N LEU A 4 -40.00 -3.31 33.32
CA LEU A 4 -39.03 -3.55 32.26
C LEU A 4 -37.60 -3.47 32.80
N THR A 5 -36.86 -4.58 32.74
CA THR A 5 -35.38 -4.57 32.81
C THR A 5 -34.83 -5.74 32.02
N SER A 6 -34.99 -5.70 30.69
CA SER A 6 -34.22 -6.58 29.80
C SER A 6 -34.15 -5.97 28.41
N LEU A 7 -33.40 -4.87 28.29
CA LEU A 7 -33.07 -4.28 26.99
C LEU A 7 -31.83 -3.37 27.11
N CYS A 8 -30.71 -3.91 27.59
CA CYS A 8 -29.43 -3.20 27.64
C CYS A 8 -28.25 -4.13 27.37
N LEU A 9 -28.38 -4.98 26.34
CA LEU A 9 -27.33 -5.92 25.91
C LEU A 9 -27.08 -5.87 24.39
N LEU A 10 -27.46 -4.77 23.75
CA LEU A 10 -27.38 -4.59 22.29
C LEU A 10 -26.78 -3.21 21.94
N ALA A 11 -25.58 -2.89 22.42
CA ALA A 11 -24.92 -1.63 22.04
C ALA A 11 -23.37 -1.62 22.19
N LEU A 12 -22.69 -2.76 22.18
CA LEU A 12 -21.21 -2.78 22.36
C LEU A 12 -20.42 -3.56 21.30
N THR A 13 -21.07 -4.07 20.25
CA THR A 13 -20.36 -4.78 19.17
C THR A 13 -19.98 -3.89 17.97
N VAL A 14 -20.39 -2.62 17.95
CA VAL A 14 -20.24 -1.76 16.76
C VAL A 14 -18.84 -1.13 16.64
N SER A 15 -18.06 -1.04 17.72
CA SER A 15 -16.76 -0.34 17.71
C SER A 15 -15.55 -1.23 17.45
N PHE A 16 -15.66 -2.55 17.63
CA PHE A 16 -14.51 -3.46 17.44
C PHE A 16 -14.20 -3.73 15.97
N ASN A 17 -15.23 -3.83 15.12
CA ASN A 17 -15.04 -4.11 13.69
C ASN A 17 -14.42 -2.92 12.94
N SER A 18 -14.79 -1.69 13.30
CA SER A 18 -14.23 -0.49 12.68
C SER A 18 -12.72 -0.38 12.99
N HIS A 19 -12.31 -0.56 14.26
CA HIS A 19 -10.88 -0.54 14.62
C HIS A 19 -10.07 -1.67 14.00
N ALA A 20 -10.57 -2.91 13.99
CA ALA A 20 -9.87 -4.03 13.37
C ALA A 20 -9.67 -3.85 11.85
N ASN A 21 -10.65 -3.24 11.17
CA ASN A 21 -10.54 -2.90 9.76
C ASN A 21 -9.51 -1.79 9.52
N THR A 22 -9.45 -0.79 10.41
CA THR A 22 -8.43 0.28 10.34
C THR A 22 -7.02 -0.28 10.51
N ASP A 23 -6.76 -1.09 11.55
CA ASP A 23 -5.45 -1.70 11.79
C ASP A 23 -5.00 -2.57 10.60
N SER A 24 -5.94 -3.31 10.01
CA SER A 24 -5.67 -4.15 8.83
C SER A 24 -5.35 -3.31 7.59
N ALA A 25 -6.06 -2.20 7.40
CA ALA A 25 -5.80 -1.28 6.29
C ALA A 25 -4.43 -0.57 6.45
N GLU A 26 -4.05 -0.20 7.66
CA GLU A 26 -2.73 0.39 7.96
C GLU A 26 -1.58 -0.61 7.69
N GLN A 27 -1.77 -1.88 8.05
CA GLN A 27 -0.80 -2.93 7.75
C GLN A 27 -0.63 -3.11 6.24
N LEU A 28 -1.73 -3.16 5.49
CA LEU A 28 -1.68 -3.25 4.01
C LEU A 28 -1.05 -2.00 3.39
N TYR A 29 -1.27 -0.82 3.96
CA TYR A 29 -0.61 0.41 3.53
C TYR A 29 0.90 0.31 3.69
N ALA A 30 1.38 -0.16 4.84
CA ALA A 30 2.81 -0.35 5.09
C ALA A 30 3.44 -1.33 4.10
N VAL A 31 2.77 -2.45 3.84
CA VAL A 31 3.21 -3.44 2.83
C VAL A 31 3.27 -2.82 1.43
N ASN A 32 2.27 -2.01 1.06
CA ASN A 32 2.29 -1.31 -0.23
C ASN A 32 3.43 -0.28 -0.32
N GLN A 33 3.81 0.37 0.78
CA GLN A 33 4.98 1.24 0.80
C GLN A 33 6.27 0.46 0.55
N ASP A 34 6.42 -0.74 1.12
CA ASP A 34 7.57 -1.59 0.81
C ASP A 34 7.59 -2.01 -0.67
N TYR A 35 6.43 -2.31 -1.26
CA TYR A 35 6.31 -2.60 -2.69
C TYR A 35 6.64 -1.39 -3.56
N ALA A 36 6.17 -0.20 -3.20
CA ALA A 36 6.42 1.05 -3.91
C ALA A 36 7.92 1.39 -3.94
N LYS A 37 8.60 1.25 -2.81
CA LYS A 37 10.06 1.42 -2.71
C LYS A 37 10.80 0.49 -3.67
N CYS A 38 10.43 -0.79 -3.68
CA CYS A 38 11.05 -1.77 -4.57
C CYS A 38 10.72 -1.52 -6.06
N LEU A 39 9.50 -1.10 -6.38
CA LEU A 39 9.10 -0.70 -7.74
C LEU A 39 9.92 0.49 -8.25
N ASP A 40 10.08 1.53 -7.43
CA ASP A 40 10.79 2.76 -7.80
C ASP A 40 12.29 2.54 -8.11
N VAL A 41 12.91 1.52 -7.50
CA VAL A 41 14.32 1.17 -7.71
C VAL A 41 14.53 -0.14 -8.47
N LEU A 42 13.48 -0.70 -9.08
CA LEU A 42 13.50 -2.00 -9.72
C LEU A 42 14.53 -2.10 -10.85
N LEU A 43 14.62 -1.05 -11.67
CA LEU A 43 15.53 -1.00 -12.80
C LEU A 43 16.99 -1.03 -12.33
N GLY A 44 17.82 -1.84 -12.98
CA GLY A 44 19.23 -2.03 -12.63
C GLY A 44 19.50 -3.24 -11.73
N ASN A 45 18.47 -3.90 -11.21
CA ASN A 45 18.57 -5.08 -10.33
C ASN A 45 18.34 -6.44 -11.03
N PHE A 46 17.95 -6.43 -12.30
CA PHE A 46 17.68 -7.64 -13.10
C PHE A 46 18.65 -7.76 -14.28
N LYS A 47 18.83 -8.98 -14.81
CA LYS A 47 19.80 -9.24 -15.90
C LYS A 47 19.27 -8.82 -17.26
N SER A 48 17.96 -8.69 -17.40
CA SER A 48 17.30 -8.29 -18.65
C SER A 48 16.05 -7.46 -18.37
N ASP A 49 15.63 -6.70 -19.38
CA ASP A 49 14.37 -5.94 -19.33
C ASP A 49 13.16 -6.85 -19.18
N ALA A 50 13.21 -8.07 -19.72
CA ALA A 50 12.14 -9.05 -19.59
C ALA A 50 11.98 -9.51 -18.12
N GLU A 51 13.08 -9.82 -17.44
CA GLU A 51 13.07 -10.15 -16.00
C GLU A 51 12.58 -8.95 -15.17
N ALA A 52 12.99 -7.73 -15.52
CA ALA A 52 12.53 -6.52 -14.85
C ALA A 52 11.01 -6.30 -15.03
N GLN A 53 10.48 -6.50 -16.24
CA GLN A 53 9.05 -6.40 -16.52
C GLN A 53 8.24 -7.49 -15.78
N GLU A 54 8.76 -8.71 -15.70
CA GLU A 54 8.14 -9.77 -14.91
C GLU A 54 8.06 -9.37 -13.43
N ALA A 55 9.17 -8.89 -12.86
CA ALA A 55 9.19 -8.44 -11.47
C ALA A 55 8.23 -7.27 -11.23
N MET A 56 8.22 -6.29 -12.12
CA MET A 56 7.30 -5.16 -12.07
C MET A 56 5.84 -5.62 -12.11
N SER A 57 5.52 -6.62 -12.93
CA SER A 57 4.17 -7.21 -12.98
C SER A 57 3.78 -7.86 -11.66
N LYS A 58 4.69 -8.58 -11.00
CA LYS A 58 4.41 -9.20 -9.68
C LYS A 58 4.12 -8.14 -8.62
N PHE A 59 4.95 -7.10 -8.52
CA PHE A 59 4.74 -6.01 -7.58
C PHE A 59 3.42 -5.27 -7.84
N TYR A 60 3.11 -4.90 -9.09
CA TYR A 60 1.84 -4.21 -9.38
C TYR A 60 0.62 -5.09 -9.08
N LYS A 61 0.67 -6.40 -9.38
CA LYS A 61 -0.43 -7.31 -9.02
C LYS A 61 -0.67 -7.35 -7.51
N ALA A 62 0.40 -7.48 -6.72
CA ALA A 62 0.31 -7.51 -5.27
C ALA A 62 -0.20 -6.18 -4.70
N LEU A 63 0.33 -5.05 -5.20
CA LEU A 63 -0.08 -3.71 -4.81
C LEU A 63 -1.56 -3.45 -5.12
N ILE A 64 -2.02 -3.80 -6.33
CA ILE A 64 -3.42 -3.68 -6.73
C ILE A 64 -4.32 -4.51 -5.81
N ALA A 65 -3.96 -5.77 -5.54
CA ALA A 65 -4.75 -6.64 -4.66
C ALA A 65 -4.87 -6.07 -3.23
N ASN A 66 -3.75 -5.59 -2.67
CA ASN A 66 -3.76 -4.93 -1.36
C ASN A 66 -4.59 -3.63 -1.38
N THR A 67 -4.49 -2.82 -2.43
CA THR A 67 -5.26 -1.58 -2.54
C THR A 67 -6.75 -1.84 -2.68
N GLU A 68 -7.15 -2.88 -3.43
CA GLU A 68 -8.55 -3.34 -3.49
C GLU A 68 -9.07 -3.73 -2.10
N GLN A 69 -8.26 -4.43 -1.32
CA GLN A 69 -8.60 -4.82 0.04
C GLN A 69 -8.68 -3.63 1.00
N ILE A 70 -7.74 -2.67 0.91
CA ILE A 70 -7.80 -1.40 1.67
C ILE A 70 -9.11 -0.67 1.37
N LEU A 71 -9.46 -0.50 0.09
CA LEU A 71 -10.70 0.17 -0.30
C LEU A 71 -11.92 -0.53 0.30
N GLU A 72 -11.96 -1.86 0.24
CA GLU A 72 -13.05 -2.63 0.82
C GLU A 72 -13.15 -2.47 2.34
N LEU A 73 -12.03 -2.56 3.06
CA LEU A 73 -11.98 -2.37 4.51
C LEU A 73 -12.44 -0.98 4.93
N GLN A 74 -12.01 0.06 4.21
CA GLN A 74 -12.38 1.45 4.48
C GLN A 74 -13.87 1.71 4.22
N LEU A 75 -14.43 1.16 3.13
CA LEU A 75 -15.87 1.26 2.85
C LEU A 75 -16.71 0.52 3.89
N GLN A 76 -16.27 -0.67 4.33
CA GLN A 76 -16.95 -1.42 5.40
C GLN A 76 -16.86 -0.72 6.77
N ALA A 77 -15.78 0.03 7.01
CA ALA A 77 -15.62 0.85 8.20
C ALA A 77 -16.43 2.16 8.15
N ASN A 78 -17.09 2.46 7.02
CA ASN A 78 -17.74 3.74 6.74
C ASN A 78 -16.80 4.94 6.90
N ASP A 79 -15.57 4.83 6.40
CA ASP A 79 -14.63 5.95 6.40
C ASP A 79 -15.18 7.13 5.60
N GLU A 80 -15.37 8.27 6.27
CA GLU A 80 -16.00 9.45 5.69
C GLU A 80 -15.20 10.01 4.51
N GLY A 81 -13.87 9.93 4.57
CA GLY A 81 -12.97 10.40 3.51
C GLY A 81 -13.13 9.57 2.24
N MET A 82 -13.12 8.24 2.36
CA MET A 82 -13.31 7.34 1.22
C MET A 82 -14.72 7.43 0.63
N LEU A 83 -15.74 7.57 1.47
CA LEU A 83 -17.11 7.77 0.99
C LEU A 83 -17.24 9.10 0.22
N ALA A 84 -16.66 10.18 0.73
CA ALA A 84 -16.65 11.47 0.04
C ALA A 84 -15.90 11.40 -1.30
N PHE A 85 -14.75 10.72 -1.35
CA PHE A 85 -14.00 10.52 -2.60
C PHE A 85 -14.78 9.68 -3.62
N LEU A 86 -15.46 8.62 -3.16
CA LEU A 86 -16.30 7.80 -4.01
C LEU A 86 -17.50 8.59 -4.57
N GLU A 87 -18.08 9.46 -3.74
CA GLU A 87 -19.15 10.37 -4.16
C GLU A 87 -18.66 11.34 -5.25
N VAL A 88 -17.46 11.91 -5.12
CA VAL A 88 -16.88 12.83 -6.12
C VAL A 88 -16.57 12.13 -7.44
N LEU A 89 -15.98 10.93 -7.38
CA LEU A 89 -15.55 10.20 -8.59
C LEU A 89 -16.68 9.45 -9.27
N HIS A 90 -17.77 9.14 -8.55
CA HIS A 90 -18.93 8.36 -8.99
C HIS A 90 -18.60 6.96 -9.56
N ASP A 91 -17.34 6.50 -9.51
CA ASP A 91 -16.91 5.21 -10.02
C ASP A 91 -15.82 4.60 -9.12
N ARG A 92 -16.13 3.44 -8.54
CA ARG A 92 -15.20 2.67 -7.67
C ARG A 92 -13.92 2.27 -8.40
N LYS A 93 -13.97 2.00 -9.71
CA LYS A 93 -12.78 1.64 -10.50
C LYS A 93 -11.86 2.82 -10.70
N VAL A 94 -12.42 4.02 -10.89
CA VAL A 94 -11.64 5.26 -10.97
C VAL A 94 -10.99 5.56 -9.63
N LEU A 95 -11.74 5.41 -8.53
CA LEU A 95 -11.18 5.54 -7.18
C LEU A 95 -10.06 4.53 -6.93
N LEU A 96 -10.27 3.26 -7.26
CA LEU A 96 -9.24 2.23 -7.13
C LEU A 96 -7.99 2.59 -7.95
N GLY A 97 -8.16 3.03 -9.20
CA GLY A 97 -7.04 3.46 -10.04
C GLY A 97 -6.26 4.63 -9.42
N TYR A 98 -6.96 5.61 -8.86
CA TYR A 98 -6.34 6.71 -8.12
C TYR A 98 -5.55 6.22 -6.89
N MET A 99 -6.16 5.33 -6.09
CA MET A 99 -5.49 4.76 -4.93
C MET A 99 -4.26 3.96 -5.34
N VAL A 100 -4.33 3.12 -6.36
CA VAL A 100 -3.18 2.34 -6.87
C VAL A 100 -2.05 3.27 -7.30
N ALA A 101 -2.37 4.36 -8.03
CA ALA A 101 -1.37 5.34 -8.44
C ALA A 101 -0.65 5.93 -7.22
N LYS A 102 -1.39 6.33 -6.17
CA LYS A 102 -0.82 6.88 -4.94
C LYS A 102 -0.09 5.86 -4.08
N MET A 103 -0.55 4.63 -4.03
CA MET A 103 0.10 3.56 -3.28
C MET A 103 1.38 3.08 -3.97
N SER A 104 1.54 3.34 -5.27
CA SER A 104 2.77 3.01 -6.02
C SER A 104 3.86 4.08 -5.94
N GLU A 105 3.56 5.23 -5.33
CA GLU A 105 4.55 6.27 -5.02
C GLU A 105 5.16 5.96 -3.64
N PRO A 106 6.50 5.86 -3.51
CA PRO A 106 7.13 5.72 -2.21
C PRO A 106 6.98 7.00 -1.38
N ASP A 107 7.12 6.87 -0.06
CA ASP A 107 7.05 8.00 0.85
C ASP A 107 8.19 9.02 0.67
N ILE A 108 8.00 10.23 1.19
CA ILE A 108 8.96 11.34 1.09
C ILE A 108 10.28 11.02 1.79
N ALA A 109 10.27 10.18 2.82
CA ALA A 109 11.49 9.81 3.53
C ALA A 109 12.40 8.94 2.65
N PHE A 110 11.81 8.00 1.90
CA PHE A 110 12.52 7.21 0.91
C PHE A 110 13.03 8.06 -0.25
N GLU A 111 12.22 8.99 -0.76
CA GLU A 111 12.68 9.92 -1.81
C GLU A 111 13.86 10.79 -1.34
N ALA A 112 13.86 11.20 -0.08
CA ALA A 112 14.99 11.92 0.52
C ALA A 112 16.24 11.04 0.66
N GLU A 113 16.10 9.77 1.08
CA GLU A 113 17.20 8.79 1.11
C GLU A 113 17.79 8.58 -0.29
N LYS A 114 16.92 8.37 -1.29
CA LYS A 114 17.34 8.22 -2.69
C LYS A 114 18.07 9.45 -3.21
N ALA A 115 17.64 10.66 -2.84
CA ALA A 115 18.33 11.90 -3.20
C ALA A 115 19.73 11.98 -2.56
N GLN A 116 19.88 11.64 -1.29
CA GLN A 116 21.17 11.63 -0.60
C GLN A 116 22.13 10.60 -1.20
N LEU A 117 21.65 9.41 -1.52
CA LEU A 117 22.45 8.37 -2.16
C LEU A 117 22.89 8.77 -3.57
N LYS A 118 22.06 9.50 -4.33
CA LYS A 118 22.46 10.06 -5.63
C LYS A 118 23.68 10.96 -5.50
N GLU A 119 23.73 11.82 -4.49
CA GLU A 119 24.90 12.66 -4.26
C GLU A 119 26.13 11.84 -3.85
N ALA A 120 25.95 10.87 -2.94
CA ALA A 120 27.04 10.00 -2.46
C ALA A 120 27.67 9.15 -3.57
N HIS A 121 26.86 8.69 -4.54
CA HIS A 121 27.30 7.87 -5.66
C HIS A 121 27.62 8.67 -6.92
N SER A 122 27.90 9.98 -6.81
CA SER A 122 28.23 10.83 -7.97
C SER A 122 27.20 10.76 -9.10
N PHE A 123 25.92 10.67 -8.72
CA PHE A 123 24.75 10.57 -9.59
C PHE A 123 24.68 9.27 -10.43
N ASP A 124 25.40 8.21 -10.06
CA ASP A 124 25.22 6.88 -10.66
C ASP A 124 23.88 6.27 -10.18
N TRP A 125 22.84 6.43 -11.00
CA TRP A 125 21.50 5.95 -10.70
C TRP A 125 21.45 4.43 -10.48
N LYS A 126 22.31 3.66 -11.17
CA LYS A 126 22.27 2.20 -11.10
C LYS A 126 22.82 1.72 -9.76
N LEU A 127 23.91 2.30 -9.29
CA LEU A 127 24.46 2.01 -7.96
C LEU A 127 23.46 2.40 -6.85
N VAL A 128 22.83 3.56 -6.97
CA VAL A 128 21.78 4.01 -6.04
C VAL A 128 20.63 3.00 -5.99
N HIS A 129 20.12 2.58 -7.15
CA HIS A 129 19.02 1.63 -7.22
C HIS A 129 19.39 0.26 -6.64
N GLN A 130 20.61 -0.21 -6.91
CA GLN A 130 21.10 -1.49 -6.37
C GLN A 130 21.30 -1.44 -4.85
N GLU A 131 21.77 -0.32 -4.32
CA GLU A 131 21.89 -0.12 -2.88
C GLU A 131 20.51 -0.08 -2.20
N LEU A 132 19.60 0.77 -2.69
CA LEU A 132 18.24 0.89 -2.14
C LEU A 132 17.48 -0.44 -2.23
N TRP A 133 17.60 -1.16 -3.34
CA TRP A 133 17.01 -2.50 -3.50
C TRP A 133 17.51 -3.47 -2.42
N ARG A 134 18.81 -3.44 -2.14
CA ARG A 134 19.42 -4.29 -1.11
C ARG A 134 19.01 -3.86 0.30
N THR A 135 19.06 -2.58 0.62
CA THR A 135 18.78 -2.07 1.98
C THR A 135 17.31 -2.19 2.36
N ASN A 136 16.41 -2.11 1.38
CA ASN A 136 14.97 -2.27 1.58
C ASN A 136 14.49 -3.73 1.45
N GLY A 137 15.41 -4.70 1.36
CA GLY A 137 15.06 -6.12 1.37
C GLY A 137 14.28 -6.60 0.13
N CYS A 138 14.37 -5.89 -1.00
CA CYS A 138 13.53 -6.13 -2.17
C CYS A 138 13.71 -7.52 -2.81
N ASN A 139 14.87 -8.17 -2.62
CA ASN A 139 15.04 -9.58 -3.03
C ASN A 139 14.13 -10.53 -2.24
N ALA A 140 14.01 -10.33 -0.93
CA ALA A 140 13.18 -11.16 -0.07
C ALA A 140 11.70 -10.92 -0.37
N ILE A 141 11.32 -9.65 -0.54
CA ILE A 141 9.97 -9.25 -0.92
C ILE A 141 9.61 -9.84 -2.29
N TYR A 142 10.45 -9.64 -3.31
CA TYR A 142 10.20 -10.19 -4.65
C TYR A 142 10.04 -11.71 -4.62
N GLY A 143 10.89 -12.41 -3.86
CA GLY A 143 10.81 -13.87 -3.69
C GLY A 143 9.58 -14.36 -2.90
N SER A 144 8.82 -13.48 -2.24
CA SER A 144 7.55 -13.84 -1.59
C SER A 144 6.31 -13.56 -2.45
N LEU A 145 6.46 -13.00 -3.66
CA LEU A 145 5.36 -12.62 -4.55
C LEU A 145 4.97 -13.69 -5.58
N ASP A 146 5.24 -14.97 -5.29
CA ASP A 146 4.93 -16.12 -6.16
C ASP A 146 3.54 -16.74 -5.91
#